data_AF-I4BAC1-F1
#
_entry.id   AF-I4BAC1-F1
#
_cell.length_a   1.000
_cell.length_b   1.000
_cell.length_c   1.000
_cell.angle_alpha   90.00
_cell.angle_beta   90.00
_cell.angle_gamma   90.00
#
_symmetry.space_group_name_H-M   'P 1'
#
loop_
_entity.id
_entity.type
_entity.pdbx_description
1 polymer ?
#
loop_
_entity_poly.entity_id
_entity_poly.type
_entity_poly.pdbx_seq_one_letter_code
_entity_poly.pdbx_strand_id
1 'polypeptide(L)'
;MPRGHSIPPMKESKSAEAANEPSGYVIPQEAANLLAKIITDNLANLSRDAYGTDPLKAKKALEIMDELVAKGTIKWKRPDRETIIEGYSTPMELLMENLIAGDLTKAAKTADKWFPFKPEKKLKRTYTQREMLNTFFRDGFVDRYSGERLYNPGFLRLLNVLLPDQFPYDAHGHFEKCHEIYWDLMPSLDHQTPLARGGKDEKSNWITTSMRRNMAKGPWSLQDLGWRLHAPGSLKDWDGGSAIFVYLVELFIEKSKPNKYIMDWYRLTKVHPKLPKVYEGL
;
A
#
# COMPACT_ATOMS: atom_id res chain seq x y z
N MET A 1 39.35 -49.12 66.96
CA MET A 1 38.23 -48.71 67.85
C MET A 1 38.56 -49.27 69.23
N PRO A 2 38.69 -48.45 70.31
CA PRO A 2 37.61 -47.61 70.85
C PRO A 2 38.03 -46.16 71.16
N ARG A 3 37.07 -45.41 71.73
CA ARG A 3 36.96 -43.95 71.90
C ARG A 3 37.74 -43.40 73.12
N GLY A 4 38.12 -42.13 73.05
CA GLY A 4 38.42 -41.24 74.19
C GLY A 4 38.50 -39.78 73.69
N HIS A 5 37.44 -38.99 73.85
CA HIS A 5 37.29 -37.91 74.84
C HIS A 5 38.16 -36.66 74.61
N SER A 6 37.49 -35.62 74.10
CA SER A 6 37.80 -34.18 74.08
C SER A 6 38.04 -33.64 75.51
N ILE A 7 38.70 -32.53 75.85
CA ILE A 7 38.86 -31.15 75.30
C ILE A 7 40.16 -30.57 75.95
N PRO A 8 40.88 -29.58 75.36
CA PRO A 8 40.91 -28.21 75.94
C PRO A 8 41.01 -27.06 74.90
N PRO A 9 40.91 -25.77 75.32
CA PRO A 9 40.45 -24.65 74.49
C PRO A 9 41.54 -23.75 73.87
N MET A 10 41.07 -22.76 73.11
CA MET A 10 41.75 -21.69 72.36
C MET A 10 43.04 -21.14 72.99
N LYS A 11 44.03 -20.89 72.11
CA LYS A 11 45.00 -19.80 72.25
C LYS A 11 45.06 -18.98 70.98
N GLU A 12 44.89 -17.68 71.16
CA GLU A 12 45.10 -16.64 70.16
C GLU A 12 46.57 -16.48 69.76
N SER A 13 46.67 -15.96 68.54
CA SER A 13 47.79 -15.45 67.75
C SER A 13 49.03 -14.88 68.44
N LYS A 14 50.18 -15.06 67.77
CA LYS A 14 51.22 -14.04 67.54
C LYS A 14 51.79 -14.27 66.13
N SER A 15 51.41 -13.44 65.16
CA SER A 15 52.13 -12.23 64.70
C SER A 15 53.39 -12.53 63.89
N ALA A 16 53.35 -12.29 62.58
CA ALA A 16 54.11 -11.22 61.93
C ALA A 16 54.10 -11.37 60.40
N GLU A 17 53.73 -10.25 59.76
CA GLU A 17 54.31 -9.73 58.51
C GLU A 17 54.27 -10.60 57.23
N ALA A 18 53.37 -10.21 56.32
CA ALA A 18 53.78 -9.84 54.98
C ALA A 18 52.82 -8.78 54.44
N ALA A 19 53.37 -7.64 54.04
CA ALA A 19 52.65 -6.60 53.32
C ALA A 19 52.06 -7.19 52.03
N ASN A 20 50.74 -7.31 51.96
CA ASN A 20 50.04 -7.59 50.72
C ASN A 20 49.72 -6.23 50.07
N GLU A 21 50.49 -5.85 49.06
CA GLU A 21 49.94 -5.00 48.01
C GLU A 21 48.67 -5.69 47.46
N PRO A 22 47.56 -4.96 47.23
CA PRO A 22 46.39 -5.60 46.66
C PRO A 22 46.76 -6.11 45.27
N SER A 23 46.61 -7.42 45.03
CA SER A 23 46.91 -8.00 43.72
C SER A 23 46.01 -7.31 42.69
N GLY A 24 46.60 -6.39 41.92
CA GLY A 24 45.93 -5.75 40.80
C GLY A 24 45.42 -6.86 39.89
N TYR A 25 44.10 -6.93 39.71
CA TYR A 25 43.50 -7.89 38.81
C TYR A 25 44.15 -7.77 37.43
N VAL A 26 44.77 -8.85 36.94
CA VAL A 26 45.38 -8.92 35.60
C VAL A 26 44.37 -9.57 34.67
N ILE A 27 44.00 -8.88 33.57
CA ILE A 27 43.09 -9.42 32.57
C ILE A 27 43.76 -10.65 31.90
N PRO A 28 43.10 -11.83 31.87
CA PRO A 28 43.63 -12.99 31.16
C PRO A 28 43.86 -12.70 29.68
N GLN A 29 44.94 -13.24 29.09
CA GLN A 29 45.30 -12.96 27.70
C GLN A 29 44.18 -13.31 26.70
N GLU A 30 43.44 -14.38 26.94
CA GLU A 30 42.28 -14.76 26.14
C GLU A 30 41.15 -13.71 26.20
N ALA A 31 40.88 -13.17 27.39
CA ALA A 31 39.91 -12.10 27.57
C ALA A 31 40.38 -10.80 26.90
N ALA A 32 41.67 -10.47 26.99
CA ALA A 32 42.25 -9.33 26.28
C ALA A 32 42.11 -9.48 24.75
N ASN A 33 42.38 -10.66 24.20
CA ASN A 33 42.24 -10.95 22.77
C ASN A 33 40.77 -10.83 22.32
N LEU A 34 39.82 -11.32 23.11
CA LEU A 34 38.39 -11.21 22.80
C LEU A 34 37.92 -9.76 22.80
N LEU A 35 38.31 -8.97 23.81
CA LEU A 35 37.99 -7.54 23.88
C LEU A 35 38.57 -6.77 22.70
N ALA A 36 39.83 -7.04 22.33
CA ALA A 36 40.47 -6.42 21.17
C ALA A 36 39.70 -6.72 19.86
N LYS A 37 39.22 -7.96 19.69
CA LYS A 37 38.40 -8.34 18.53
C LYS A 37 37.07 -7.58 18.51
N ILE A 38 36.33 -7.56 19.63
CA ILE A 38 35.05 -6.84 19.74
C ILE A 38 35.23 -5.36 19.41
N ILE A 39 36.27 -4.73 19.94
CA ILE A 39 36.58 -3.33 19.65
C ILE A 39 36.88 -3.14 18.16
N THR A 40 37.69 -4.01 17.56
CA THR A 40 38.05 -3.94 16.13
C THR A 40 36.83 -4.09 15.24
N ASP A 41 35.98 -5.07 15.51
CA ASP A 41 34.74 -5.31 14.75
C ASP A 41 33.79 -4.11 14.85
N ASN A 42 33.65 -3.54 16.04
CA ASN A 42 32.83 -2.34 16.26
C ASN A 42 33.40 -1.10 15.54
N LEU A 43 34.72 -0.89 15.56
CA LEU A 43 35.36 0.18 14.80
C LEU A 43 35.20 0.01 13.29
N ALA A 44 35.28 -1.23 12.79
CA ALA A 44 35.02 -1.52 11.38
C ALA A 44 33.56 -1.23 11.00
N ASN A 45 32.60 -1.54 11.87
CA ASN A 45 31.19 -1.21 11.66
C ASN A 45 30.95 0.30 11.68
N LEU A 46 31.52 1.03 12.66
CA LEU A 46 31.44 2.49 12.71
C LEU A 46 32.07 3.13 11.46
N SER A 47 33.23 2.64 11.02
CA SER A 47 33.82 3.12 9.78
C SER A 47 32.93 2.82 8.58
N ARG A 48 32.28 1.65 8.51
CA ARG A 48 31.33 1.35 7.42
C ARG A 48 30.14 2.30 7.44
N ASP A 49 29.58 2.54 8.61
CA ASP A 49 28.44 3.45 8.80
C ASP A 49 28.82 4.89 8.41
N ALA A 50 30.00 5.36 8.78
CA ALA A 50 30.51 6.69 8.42
C ALA A 50 30.65 6.90 6.90
N TYR A 51 30.93 5.82 6.15
CA TYR A 51 31.05 5.81 4.69
C TYR A 51 29.74 5.41 3.99
N GLY A 52 28.70 5.05 4.75
CA GLY A 52 27.39 4.64 4.23
C GLY A 52 26.52 5.83 3.82
N THR A 53 25.40 5.53 3.16
CA THR A 53 24.42 6.54 2.71
C THR A 53 23.32 6.80 3.73
N ASP A 54 23.24 6.03 4.83
CA ASP A 54 22.30 6.28 5.94
C ASP A 54 22.77 7.52 6.72
N PRO A 55 22.05 8.65 6.61
CA PRO A 55 22.52 9.93 7.15
C PRO A 55 22.71 9.93 8.65
N LEU A 56 21.83 9.22 9.37
CA LEU A 56 21.79 9.24 10.83
C LEU A 56 22.87 8.35 11.41
N LYS A 57 23.04 7.13 10.86
CA LYS A 57 24.14 6.24 11.23
C LYS A 57 25.48 6.89 10.92
N ALA A 58 25.60 7.48 9.74
CA ALA A 58 26.83 8.14 9.33
C ALA A 58 27.13 9.32 10.25
N LYS A 59 26.17 10.20 10.59
CA LYS A 59 26.38 11.29 11.56
C LYS A 59 26.92 10.78 12.90
N LYS A 60 26.27 9.79 13.51
CA LYS A 60 26.69 9.23 14.80
C LYS A 60 28.07 8.57 14.72
N ALA A 61 28.32 7.82 13.65
CA ALA A 61 29.61 7.19 13.42
C ALA A 61 30.73 8.23 13.22
N LEU A 62 30.46 9.30 12.46
CA LEU A 62 31.40 10.40 12.28
C LEU A 62 31.74 11.07 13.62
N GLU A 63 30.74 11.35 14.47
CA GLU A 63 30.95 11.94 15.81
C GLU A 63 31.89 11.08 16.67
N ILE A 64 31.63 9.77 16.74
CA ILE A 64 32.45 8.83 17.52
C ILE A 64 33.85 8.67 16.92
N MET A 65 33.95 8.49 15.61
CA MET A 65 35.23 8.26 14.93
C MET A 65 36.11 9.52 14.98
N ASP A 66 35.54 10.71 14.86
CA ASP A 66 36.26 11.98 15.05
C ASP A 66 36.81 12.11 16.47
N GLU A 67 36.00 11.78 17.48
CA GLU A 67 36.43 11.85 18.88
C GLU A 67 37.62 10.89 19.13
N LEU A 68 37.56 9.68 18.59
CA LEU A 68 38.64 8.70 18.70
C LEU A 68 39.92 9.14 17.97
N VAL A 69 39.81 9.79 16.80
CA VAL A 69 40.96 10.36 16.09
C VAL A 69 41.54 11.54 16.88
N ALA A 70 40.70 12.45 17.39
CA ALA A 70 41.13 13.63 18.15
C ALA A 70 41.89 13.25 19.43
N LYS A 71 41.52 12.14 20.06
CA LYS A 71 42.22 11.58 21.23
C LYS A 71 43.51 10.80 20.89
N GLY A 72 43.85 10.66 19.60
CA GLY A 72 45.02 9.90 19.14
C GLY A 72 44.87 8.38 19.28
N THR A 73 43.66 7.88 19.53
CA THR A 73 43.36 6.47 19.80
C THR A 73 43.35 5.61 18.53
N ILE A 74 42.99 6.19 17.38
CA ILE A 74 42.95 5.50 16.09
C ILE A 74 43.56 6.35 14.97
N LYS A 75 44.03 5.70 13.91
CA LYS A 75 44.33 6.34 12.63
C LYS A 75 43.20 6.02 11.65
N TRP A 76 42.39 7.01 11.34
CA TRP A 76 41.25 6.85 10.44
C TRP A 76 41.13 8.07 9.52
N LYS A 77 40.81 7.83 8.24
CA LYS A 77 40.60 8.90 7.27
C LYS A 77 39.11 9.20 7.22
N ARG A 78 38.74 10.44 7.50
CA ARG A 78 37.35 10.87 7.38
C ARG A 78 36.88 10.77 5.92
N PRO A 79 35.70 10.20 5.64
CA PRO A 79 35.14 10.17 4.29
C PRO A 79 34.74 11.58 3.84
N ASP A 80 34.92 11.84 2.56
CA ASP A 80 34.32 13.00 1.92
C ASP A 80 32.82 12.73 1.71
N ARG A 81 32.01 13.29 2.60
CA ARG A 81 30.56 13.10 2.59
C ARG A 81 29.89 13.77 1.41
N GLU A 82 30.44 14.88 0.90
CA GLU A 82 29.86 15.57 -0.24
C GLU A 82 29.90 14.67 -1.47
N THR A 83 31.06 14.06 -1.74
CA THR A 83 31.22 13.09 -2.84
C THR A 83 30.32 11.85 -2.68
N ILE A 84 30.18 11.30 -1.46
CA ILE A 84 29.31 10.12 -1.22
C ILE A 84 27.85 10.44 -1.53
N ILE A 85 27.39 11.60 -1.07
CA ILE A 85 26.01 12.04 -1.26
C ILE A 85 25.74 12.30 -2.75
N GLU A 86 26.66 12.95 -3.45
CA GLU A 86 26.50 13.22 -4.89
C GLU A 86 26.54 11.95 -5.76
N GLY A 87 27.38 10.97 -5.40
CA GLY A 87 27.59 9.78 -6.21
C GLY A 87 26.62 8.63 -5.95
N TYR A 88 26.08 8.51 -4.73
CA TYR A 88 25.41 7.29 -4.29
C TYR A 88 24.10 7.50 -3.54
N SER A 89 23.80 8.72 -3.11
CA SER A 89 22.53 8.98 -2.40
C SER A 89 21.37 9.21 -3.35
N THR A 90 20.25 8.58 -3.02
CA THR A 90 18.94 8.89 -3.58
C THR A 90 18.52 10.31 -3.20
N PRO A 91 17.59 10.93 -3.95
CA PRO A 91 17.05 12.24 -3.59
C PRO A 91 16.45 12.32 -2.19
N MET A 92 15.92 11.20 -1.67
CA MET A 92 15.36 11.14 -0.32
C MET A 92 16.47 11.13 0.75
N GLU A 93 17.58 10.42 0.52
CA GLU A 93 18.74 10.44 1.42
C GLU A 93 19.36 11.84 1.49
N LEU A 94 19.52 12.52 0.35
CA LEU A 94 19.96 13.92 0.33
C LEU A 94 19.01 14.84 1.11
N LEU A 95 17.69 14.65 0.98
CA LEU A 95 16.70 15.40 1.77
C LEU A 95 16.89 15.14 3.27
N MET A 96 17.05 13.87 3.68
CA MET A 96 17.28 13.48 5.07
C MET A 96 18.57 14.07 5.65
N GLU A 97 19.67 14.11 4.89
CA GLU A 97 20.94 14.76 5.29
C GLU A 97 20.74 16.23 5.63
N ASN A 98 20.10 16.99 4.72
CA ASN A 98 19.86 18.41 4.94
C ASN A 98 18.97 18.66 6.17
N LEU A 99 17.99 17.78 6.42
CA LEU A 99 17.14 17.82 7.61
C LEU A 99 17.94 17.53 8.90
N ILE A 100 18.80 16.52 8.89
CA ILE A 100 19.65 16.14 10.04
C ILE A 100 20.72 17.20 10.35
N ALA A 101 21.18 17.92 9.33
CA ALA A 101 22.05 19.09 9.46
C ALA A 101 21.31 20.34 9.98
N GLY A 102 19.98 20.32 10.03
CA GLY A 102 19.15 21.46 10.42
C GLY A 102 19.01 22.54 9.33
N ASP A 103 19.50 22.30 8.11
CA ASP A 103 19.39 23.24 7.00
C ASP A 103 18.06 23.08 6.26
N LEU A 104 17.01 23.68 6.83
CA LEU A 104 15.67 23.65 6.27
C LEU A 104 15.58 24.34 4.90
N THR A 105 16.47 25.28 4.60
CA THR A 105 16.48 25.97 3.30
C THR A 105 16.98 25.04 2.20
N LYS A 106 18.08 24.34 2.44
CA LYS A 106 18.62 23.35 1.50
C LYS A 106 17.72 22.11 1.40
N ALA A 107 17.08 21.71 2.50
CA ALA A 107 16.06 20.66 2.50
C ALA A 107 14.86 21.04 1.62
N ALA A 108 14.31 22.25 1.77
CA ALA A 108 13.20 22.74 0.94
C ALA A 108 13.58 22.77 -0.55
N LYS A 109 14.75 23.30 -0.91
CA LYS A 109 15.25 23.28 -2.30
C LYS A 109 15.38 21.87 -2.87
N THR A 110 15.80 20.91 -2.05
CA THR A 110 15.89 19.50 -2.44
C THR A 110 14.50 18.92 -2.69
N ALA A 111 13.54 19.20 -1.80
CA ALA A 111 12.16 18.76 -1.94
C ALA A 111 11.50 19.36 -3.21
N ASP A 112 11.67 20.66 -3.46
CA ASP A 112 11.10 21.31 -4.66
C ASP A 112 11.67 20.74 -5.96
N LYS A 113 12.97 20.40 -5.97
CA LYS A 113 13.65 19.85 -7.14
C LYS A 113 13.20 18.43 -7.46
N TRP A 114 13.11 17.56 -6.46
CA TRP A 114 12.97 16.12 -6.66
C TRP A 114 11.58 15.57 -6.31
N PHE A 115 10.83 16.26 -5.45
CA PHE A 115 9.52 15.87 -4.94
C PHE A 115 8.49 17.02 -5.05
N PRO A 116 8.35 17.67 -6.23
CA PRO A 116 7.50 18.83 -6.36
C PRO A 116 6.04 18.47 -6.05
N PHE A 117 5.45 19.16 -5.08
CA PHE A 117 4.03 19.02 -4.78
C PHE A 117 3.18 19.76 -5.83
N LYS A 118 2.30 19.03 -6.50
CA LYS A 118 1.40 19.57 -7.53
C LYS A 118 -0.05 19.31 -7.11
N PRO A 119 -0.74 20.30 -6.50
CA PRO A 119 -2.12 20.10 -6.09
C PRO A 119 -3.02 19.94 -7.31
N GLU A 120 -3.83 18.90 -7.31
CA GLU A 120 -4.77 18.63 -8.40
C GLU A 120 -6.11 19.33 -8.17
N LYS A 121 -6.66 19.90 -9.24
CA LYS A 121 -8.03 20.40 -9.23
C LYS A 121 -8.98 19.21 -9.16
N LYS A 122 -9.91 19.21 -8.21
CA LYS A 122 -11.00 18.21 -8.16
C LYS A 122 -11.84 18.31 -9.43
N LEU A 123 -11.68 17.35 -10.33
CA LEU A 123 -12.54 17.18 -11.49
C LEU A 123 -13.81 16.44 -11.05
N LYS A 124 -14.98 16.96 -11.43
CA LYS A 124 -16.27 16.33 -11.18
C LYS A 124 -16.61 15.37 -12.32
N ARG A 125 -17.20 14.23 -11.97
CA ARG A 125 -17.83 13.31 -12.92
C ARG A 125 -19.19 13.88 -13.33
N THR A 126 -19.48 13.89 -14.63
CA THR A 126 -20.64 14.57 -15.21
C THR A 126 -21.51 13.68 -16.10
N TYR A 127 -21.13 12.41 -16.28
CA TYR A 127 -21.89 11.46 -17.08
C TYR A 127 -23.28 11.17 -16.50
N THR A 128 -24.25 11.04 -17.40
CA THR A 128 -25.62 10.65 -17.09
C THR A 128 -25.78 9.13 -17.03
N GLN A 129 -26.85 8.64 -16.40
CA GLN A 129 -27.19 7.20 -16.40
C GLN A 129 -27.36 6.64 -17.83
N ARG A 130 -27.87 7.45 -18.77
CA ARG A 130 -27.96 7.08 -20.19
C ARG A 130 -26.59 6.89 -20.82
N GLU A 131 -25.62 7.75 -20.50
CA GLU A 131 -24.24 7.61 -21.00
C GLU A 131 -23.53 6.41 -20.38
N MET A 132 -23.79 6.10 -19.11
CA MET A 132 -23.34 4.85 -18.50
C MET A 132 -23.89 3.65 -19.28
N LEU A 133 -25.20 3.58 -19.50
CA LEU A 133 -25.82 2.49 -20.23
C LEU A 133 -25.24 2.34 -21.64
N ASN A 134 -25.10 3.45 -22.37
CA ASN A 134 -24.51 3.46 -23.70
C ASN A 134 -23.08 2.93 -23.70
N THR A 135 -22.30 3.24 -22.67
CA THR A 135 -20.92 2.75 -22.48
C THR A 135 -20.93 1.23 -22.23
N PHE A 136 -21.85 0.74 -21.40
CA PHE A 136 -21.99 -0.69 -21.12
C PHE A 136 -22.37 -1.48 -22.37
N PHE A 137 -23.32 -0.98 -23.18
CA PHE A 137 -23.66 -1.59 -24.47
C PHE A 137 -22.53 -1.49 -25.50
N ARG A 138 -21.75 -0.39 -25.50
CA ARG A 138 -20.58 -0.25 -26.38
C ARG A 138 -19.52 -1.29 -26.05
N ASP A 139 -19.30 -1.54 -24.76
CA ASP A 139 -18.29 -2.48 -24.27
C ASP A 139 -18.79 -3.92 -24.17
N GLY A 140 -20.06 -4.18 -24.51
CA GLY A 140 -20.64 -5.53 -24.51
C GLY A 140 -20.85 -6.11 -23.11
N PHE A 141 -21.04 -5.27 -22.09
CA PHE A 141 -21.14 -5.69 -20.68
C PHE A 141 -19.98 -6.60 -20.24
N VAL A 142 -18.77 -6.27 -20.69
CA VAL A 142 -17.53 -6.91 -20.25
C VAL A 142 -16.78 -5.95 -19.32
N ASP A 143 -16.24 -6.49 -18.22
CA ASP A 143 -15.29 -5.77 -17.40
C ASP A 143 -14.00 -5.58 -18.21
N ARG A 144 -13.74 -4.34 -18.64
CA ARG A 144 -12.58 -4.02 -19.48
C ARG A 144 -11.24 -4.20 -18.75
N TYR A 145 -11.23 -4.44 -17.43
CA TYR A 145 -10.03 -4.73 -16.65
C TYR A 145 -9.78 -6.22 -16.39
N SER A 146 -10.81 -7.08 -16.36
CA SER A 146 -10.63 -8.53 -16.15
C SER A 146 -11.01 -9.40 -17.35
N GLY A 147 -11.86 -8.89 -18.24
CA GLY A 147 -12.48 -9.64 -19.33
C GLY A 147 -13.72 -10.43 -18.92
N GLU A 148 -14.16 -10.34 -17.66
CA GLU A 148 -15.32 -11.07 -17.14
C GLU A 148 -16.64 -10.40 -17.57
N ARG A 149 -17.73 -11.17 -17.51
CA ARG A 149 -19.07 -10.68 -17.82
C ARG A 149 -19.65 -9.87 -16.66
N LEU A 150 -20.35 -8.79 -17.00
CA LEU A 150 -21.11 -7.95 -16.09
C LEU A 150 -22.58 -7.96 -16.46
N TYR A 151 -23.44 -7.47 -15.56
CA TYR A 151 -24.88 -7.57 -15.69
C TYR A 151 -25.55 -6.20 -15.64
N ASN A 152 -26.68 -6.04 -16.31
CA ASN A 152 -27.44 -4.80 -16.28
C ASN A 152 -27.70 -4.38 -14.80
N PRO A 153 -27.42 -3.13 -14.40
CA PRO A 153 -27.62 -2.71 -13.01
C PRO A 153 -29.05 -2.89 -12.50
N GLY A 154 -30.03 -2.71 -13.38
CA GLY A 154 -31.43 -2.95 -13.05
C GLY A 154 -31.71 -4.43 -12.73
N PHE A 155 -31.08 -5.37 -13.45
CA PHE A 155 -31.21 -6.80 -13.20
C PHE A 155 -30.71 -7.19 -11.81
N LEU A 156 -29.49 -6.76 -11.45
CA LEU A 156 -28.92 -7.10 -10.15
C LEU A 156 -29.77 -6.54 -9.00
N ARG A 157 -30.31 -5.32 -9.16
CA ARG A 157 -31.22 -4.74 -8.17
C ARG A 157 -32.59 -5.40 -8.13
N LEU A 158 -33.05 -5.97 -9.25
CA LEU A 158 -34.26 -6.77 -9.29
C LEU A 158 -34.13 -8.06 -8.48
N LEU A 159 -32.92 -8.67 -8.41
CA LEU A 159 -32.69 -9.85 -7.57
C LEU A 159 -33.06 -9.59 -6.10
N ASN A 160 -32.69 -8.42 -5.55
CA ASN A 160 -33.07 -8.06 -4.17
C ASN A 160 -34.59 -7.91 -3.99
N VAL A 161 -35.30 -7.43 -5.01
CA VAL A 161 -36.77 -7.28 -4.93
C VAL A 161 -37.47 -8.63 -4.99
N LEU A 162 -36.96 -9.56 -5.79
CA LEU A 162 -37.58 -10.87 -5.98
C LEU A 162 -37.14 -11.90 -4.93
N LEU A 163 -35.90 -11.79 -4.46
CA LEU A 163 -35.20 -12.75 -3.59
C LEU A 163 -34.38 -12.00 -2.51
N PRO A 164 -35.02 -11.22 -1.63
CA PRO A 164 -34.32 -10.32 -0.69
C PRO A 164 -33.39 -11.03 0.29
N ASP A 165 -33.74 -12.24 0.72
CA ASP A 165 -32.93 -13.00 1.70
C ASP A 165 -31.65 -13.57 1.06
N GLN A 166 -31.70 -13.93 -0.22
CA GLN A 166 -30.56 -14.48 -0.96
C GLN A 166 -29.69 -13.37 -1.55
N PHE A 167 -30.29 -12.23 -1.91
CA PHE A 167 -29.59 -11.08 -2.47
C PHE A 167 -29.89 -9.82 -1.65
N PRO A 168 -29.46 -9.77 -0.37
CA PRO A 168 -29.65 -8.59 0.45
C PRO A 168 -28.91 -7.39 -0.14
N TYR A 169 -29.52 -6.21 -0.05
CA TYR A 169 -28.96 -4.95 -0.56
C TYR A 169 -29.22 -3.81 0.42
N ASP A 170 -28.16 -3.06 0.72
CA ASP A 170 -28.18 -1.85 1.52
C ASP A 170 -27.80 -0.64 0.65
N ALA A 171 -28.62 0.41 0.69
CA ALA A 171 -28.45 1.58 -0.16
C ALA A 171 -27.23 2.45 0.21
N HIS A 172 -26.70 2.30 1.41
CA HIS A 172 -25.50 3.00 1.87
C HIS A 172 -24.22 2.23 1.57
N GLY A 173 -24.33 1.00 1.03
CA GLY A 173 -23.19 0.20 0.60
C GLY A 173 -22.45 -0.48 1.76
N HIS A 174 -23.13 -0.76 2.87
CA HIS A 174 -22.57 -1.55 3.96
C HIS A 174 -22.27 -2.98 3.48
N PHE A 175 -20.99 -3.35 3.46
CA PHE A 175 -20.54 -4.63 2.88
C PHE A 175 -21.14 -5.83 3.60
N GLU A 176 -21.28 -5.75 4.92
CA GLU A 176 -21.84 -6.81 5.77
C GLU A 176 -23.35 -7.00 5.63
N LYS A 177 -24.04 -6.08 4.93
CA LYS A 177 -25.50 -6.10 4.69
C LYS A 177 -25.87 -6.30 3.23
N CYS A 178 -24.89 -6.52 2.37
CA CYS A 178 -25.07 -6.68 0.93
C CYS A 178 -24.51 -8.00 0.45
N HIS A 179 -25.12 -8.57 -0.57
CA HIS A 179 -24.49 -9.67 -1.31
C HIS A 179 -23.29 -9.18 -2.14
N GLU A 180 -22.18 -9.92 -2.14
CA GLU A 180 -20.92 -9.49 -2.80
C GLU A 180 -21.03 -9.27 -4.31
N ILE A 181 -22.01 -9.90 -4.97
CA ILE A 181 -22.26 -9.78 -6.41
C ILE A 181 -22.47 -8.33 -6.86
N TYR A 182 -22.92 -7.44 -5.96
CA TYR A 182 -23.11 -6.03 -6.25
C TYR A 182 -21.79 -5.30 -6.49
N TRP A 183 -20.66 -5.84 -6.04
CA TRP A 183 -19.34 -5.32 -6.39
C TRP A 183 -18.75 -6.01 -7.61
N ASP A 184 -19.01 -7.32 -7.76
CA ASP A 184 -18.32 -8.15 -8.74
C ASP A 184 -18.96 -8.09 -10.12
N LEU A 185 -20.30 -8.06 -10.15
CA LEU A 185 -21.08 -8.18 -11.38
C LEU A 185 -21.70 -6.85 -11.83
N MET A 186 -21.75 -5.87 -10.94
CA MET A 186 -22.33 -4.56 -11.22
C MET A 186 -21.38 -3.72 -12.06
N PRO A 187 -21.76 -3.32 -13.28
CA PRO A 187 -20.95 -2.45 -14.11
C PRO A 187 -20.95 -1.04 -13.53
N SER A 188 -19.78 -0.44 -13.61
CA SER A 188 -19.48 0.93 -13.31
C SER A 188 -18.77 1.55 -14.50
N LEU A 189 -18.87 2.87 -14.60
CA LEU A 189 -18.13 3.64 -15.58
C LEU A 189 -16.87 4.15 -14.90
N ASP A 190 -15.72 3.83 -15.47
CA ASP A 190 -14.41 4.33 -15.03
C ASP A 190 -13.69 5.03 -16.18
N HIS A 191 -12.68 5.81 -15.81
CA HIS A 191 -11.78 6.49 -16.74
C HIS A 191 -10.53 5.63 -16.95
N GLN A 192 -10.26 5.23 -18.19
CA GLN A 192 -9.05 4.48 -18.54
C GLN A 192 -7.80 5.21 -18.05
N THR A 193 -7.71 6.50 -18.35
CA THR A 193 -6.77 7.43 -17.70
C THR A 193 -7.48 8.12 -16.54
N PRO A 194 -7.06 7.92 -15.28
CA PRO A 194 -7.69 8.54 -14.12
C PRO A 194 -7.75 10.07 -14.23
N LEU A 195 -8.85 10.68 -13.77
CA LEU A 195 -8.97 12.15 -13.69
C LEU A 195 -7.82 12.75 -12.86
N ALA A 196 -7.46 12.07 -11.77
CA ALA A 196 -6.34 12.42 -10.90
C ALA A 196 -4.95 12.23 -11.56
N ARG A 197 -4.89 11.87 -12.83
CA ARG A 197 -3.65 11.79 -13.61
C ARG A 197 -3.78 12.50 -14.95
N GLY A 198 -4.66 13.51 -15.02
CA GLY A 198 -4.89 14.31 -16.21
C GLY A 198 -5.88 13.72 -17.22
N GLY A 199 -6.56 12.63 -16.87
CA GLY A 199 -7.63 12.08 -17.68
C GLY A 199 -8.80 13.04 -17.83
N LYS A 200 -9.49 12.96 -18.97
CA LYS A 200 -10.68 13.77 -19.26
C LYS A 200 -11.96 13.00 -18.96
N ASP A 201 -12.99 13.70 -18.51
CA ASP A 201 -14.33 13.14 -18.31
C ASP A 201 -15.11 13.13 -19.64
N GLU A 202 -14.73 12.23 -20.56
CA GLU A 202 -15.30 12.15 -21.90
C GLU A 202 -15.37 10.70 -22.42
N LYS A 203 -16.24 10.48 -23.42
CA LYS A 203 -16.57 9.14 -23.95
C LYS A 203 -15.38 8.31 -24.43
N SER A 204 -14.33 8.96 -24.96
CA SER A 204 -13.09 8.31 -25.41
C SER A 204 -12.29 7.72 -24.25
N ASN A 205 -12.46 8.25 -23.04
CA ASN A 205 -11.76 7.82 -21.83
C ASN A 205 -12.65 6.95 -20.91
N TRP A 206 -13.97 6.95 -21.12
CA TRP A 206 -14.88 6.10 -20.36
C TRP A 206 -14.84 4.66 -20.81
N ILE A 207 -14.84 3.74 -19.85
CA ILE A 207 -14.91 2.29 -20.05
C ILE A 207 -15.78 1.63 -19.00
N THR A 208 -16.25 0.43 -19.32
CA THR A 208 -17.01 -0.43 -18.43
C THR A 208 -16.09 -1.30 -17.58
N THR A 209 -16.33 -1.37 -16.27
CA THR A 209 -15.63 -2.27 -15.36
C THR A 209 -16.53 -2.61 -14.17
N SER A 210 -16.24 -3.66 -13.40
CA SER A 210 -16.96 -3.94 -12.15
C SER A 210 -16.75 -2.83 -11.12
N MET A 211 -17.70 -2.67 -10.19
CA MET A 211 -17.51 -1.78 -9.04
C MET A 211 -16.26 -2.16 -8.23
N ARG A 212 -16.01 -3.47 -8.01
CA ARG A 212 -14.81 -3.96 -7.32
C ARG A 212 -13.54 -3.46 -7.99
N ARG A 213 -13.41 -3.64 -9.32
CA ARG A 213 -12.19 -3.28 -10.05
C ARG A 213 -12.03 -1.77 -10.20
N ASN A 214 -13.12 -1.02 -10.35
CA ASN A 214 -13.09 0.45 -10.31
C ASN A 214 -12.52 0.95 -8.97
N MET A 215 -13.03 0.41 -7.86
CA MET A 215 -12.54 0.74 -6.51
C MET A 215 -11.08 0.36 -6.32
N ALA A 216 -10.68 -0.83 -6.77
CA ALA A 216 -9.30 -1.30 -6.67
C ALA A 216 -8.32 -0.48 -7.53
N LYS A 217 -8.77 0.05 -8.68
CA LYS A 217 -7.94 0.90 -9.52
C LYS A 217 -7.67 2.27 -8.91
N GLY A 218 -8.72 2.93 -8.41
CA GLY A 218 -8.60 4.25 -7.79
C GLY A 218 -7.87 5.26 -8.70
N PRO A 219 -6.81 5.94 -8.21
CA PRO A 219 -6.07 6.94 -8.99
C PRO A 219 -4.99 6.34 -9.91
N TRP A 220 -4.77 5.03 -9.87
CA TRP A 220 -3.67 4.38 -10.58
C TRP A 220 -4.00 4.14 -12.06
N SER A 221 -2.99 4.25 -12.91
CA SER A 221 -3.08 3.79 -14.29
C SER A 221 -3.05 2.27 -14.33
N LEU A 222 -3.51 1.68 -15.43
CA LEU A 222 -3.41 0.23 -15.62
C LEU A 222 -1.96 -0.25 -15.58
N GLN A 223 -1.03 0.55 -16.10
CA GLN A 223 0.39 0.24 -16.07
C GLN A 223 0.94 0.17 -14.64
N ASP A 224 0.57 1.12 -13.77
CA ASP A 224 1.01 1.10 -12.36
C ASP A 224 0.55 -0.19 -11.64
N LEU A 225 -0.62 -0.70 -12.01
CA LEU A 225 -1.23 -1.90 -11.43
C LEU A 225 -0.77 -3.20 -12.11
N GLY A 226 0.01 -3.12 -13.20
CA GLY A 226 0.31 -4.27 -14.04
C GLY A 226 -0.92 -4.87 -14.74
N TRP A 227 -2.00 -4.10 -14.87
CA TRP A 227 -3.22 -4.51 -15.54
C TRP A 227 -3.13 -4.19 -17.05
N ARG A 228 -3.96 -4.89 -17.83
CA ARG A 228 -4.13 -4.63 -19.25
C ARG A 228 -5.58 -4.30 -19.55
N LEU A 229 -5.80 -3.50 -20.58
CA LEU A 229 -7.15 -3.23 -21.06
C LEU A 229 -7.59 -4.38 -21.97
N HIS A 230 -8.70 -5.02 -21.64
CA HIS A 230 -9.33 -6.06 -22.45
C HIS A 230 -10.12 -5.42 -23.61
N ALA A 231 -10.36 -6.17 -24.68
CA ALA A 231 -11.23 -5.74 -25.78
C ALA A 231 -12.70 -5.68 -25.32
N PRO A 232 -13.55 -4.84 -25.96
CA PRO A 232 -14.99 -4.90 -25.71
C PRO A 232 -15.57 -6.25 -26.14
N GLY A 233 -16.65 -6.67 -25.49
CA GLY A 233 -17.40 -7.87 -25.84
C GLY A 233 -18.35 -7.67 -27.02
N SER A 234 -18.96 -8.78 -27.47
CA SER A 234 -20.00 -8.79 -28.50
C SER A 234 -21.38 -8.96 -27.86
N LEU A 235 -22.32 -8.06 -28.20
CA LEU A 235 -23.71 -8.15 -27.74
C LEU A 235 -24.46 -9.38 -28.28
N LYS A 236 -23.93 -10.05 -29.32
CA LYS A 236 -24.47 -11.32 -29.81
C LYS A 236 -24.19 -12.46 -28.83
N ASP A 237 -23.07 -12.37 -28.11
CA ASP A 237 -22.63 -13.41 -27.17
C ASP A 237 -23.13 -13.14 -25.76
N TRP A 238 -23.23 -11.85 -25.39
CA TRP A 238 -23.71 -11.41 -24.08
C TRP A 238 -24.21 -9.97 -24.12
N ASP A 239 -25.48 -9.75 -23.76
CA ASP A 239 -26.12 -8.43 -23.75
C ASP A 239 -26.22 -7.81 -22.34
N GLY A 240 -25.49 -8.38 -21.37
CA GLY A 240 -25.59 -8.00 -19.96
C GLY A 240 -26.83 -8.56 -19.25
N GLY A 241 -27.53 -9.52 -19.84
CA GLY A 241 -28.84 -9.97 -19.35
C GLY A 241 -29.90 -8.87 -19.51
N SER A 242 -29.71 -7.94 -20.43
CA SER A 242 -30.57 -6.76 -20.60
C SER A 242 -31.95 -7.14 -21.16
N ALA A 243 -32.03 -8.06 -22.12
CA ALA A 243 -33.28 -8.59 -22.63
C ALA A 243 -34.05 -9.35 -21.53
N ILE A 244 -33.35 -10.20 -20.77
CA ILE A 244 -33.92 -10.93 -19.62
C ILE A 244 -34.42 -9.95 -18.56
N PHE A 245 -33.66 -8.90 -18.26
CA PHE A 245 -34.06 -7.86 -17.32
C PHE A 245 -35.38 -7.20 -17.71
N VAL A 246 -35.52 -6.79 -18.98
CA VAL A 246 -36.76 -6.18 -19.48
C VAL A 246 -37.93 -7.15 -19.34
N TYR A 247 -37.75 -8.40 -19.74
CA TYR A 247 -38.76 -9.44 -19.59
C TYR A 247 -39.17 -9.66 -18.13
N LEU A 248 -38.20 -9.80 -17.21
CA LEU A 248 -38.48 -10.05 -15.79
C LEU A 248 -39.16 -8.86 -15.10
N VAL A 249 -38.81 -7.63 -15.47
CA VAL A 249 -39.52 -6.45 -14.95
C VAL A 249 -40.98 -6.46 -15.41
N GLU A 250 -41.27 -6.89 -16.64
CA GLU A 250 -42.65 -6.98 -17.14
C GLU A 250 -43.42 -8.12 -16.48
N LEU A 251 -42.79 -9.29 -16.35
CA LEU A 251 -43.36 -10.46 -15.67
C LEU A 251 -43.69 -10.17 -14.19
N PHE A 252 -42.84 -9.41 -13.51
CA PHE A 252 -42.99 -9.04 -12.10
C PHE A 252 -43.22 -7.54 -11.91
N ILE A 253 -44.02 -6.92 -12.78
CA ILE A 253 -44.19 -5.46 -12.81
C ILE A 253 -44.71 -4.88 -11.50
N GLU A 254 -45.66 -5.56 -10.85
CA GLU A 254 -46.22 -5.08 -9.58
C GLU A 254 -45.19 -5.08 -8.43
N LYS A 255 -44.23 -6.02 -8.45
CA LYS A 255 -43.10 -6.02 -7.48
C LYS A 255 -42.02 -5.00 -7.86
N SER A 256 -41.82 -4.76 -9.16
CA SER A 256 -40.73 -3.92 -9.68
C SER A 256 -41.04 -2.43 -9.63
N LYS A 257 -42.29 -2.04 -9.93
CA LYS A 257 -42.75 -0.66 -10.09
C LYS A 257 -42.50 0.27 -8.88
N PRO A 258 -42.59 -0.20 -7.61
CA PRO A 258 -42.26 0.64 -6.46
C PRO A 258 -40.78 1.06 -6.39
N ASN A 259 -39.88 0.30 -7.01
CA ASN A 259 -38.45 0.59 -6.98
C ASN A 259 -38.04 1.52 -8.12
N LYS A 260 -37.86 2.81 -7.81
CA LYS A 260 -37.48 3.83 -8.80
C LYS A 260 -36.19 3.49 -9.55
N TYR A 261 -35.16 2.97 -8.87
CA TYR A 261 -33.88 2.65 -9.49
C TYR A 261 -34.06 1.59 -10.59
N ILE A 262 -34.79 0.52 -10.30
CA ILE A 262 -35.10 -0.54 -11.28
C ILE A 262 -35.87 0.06 -12.46
N MET A 263 -36.89 0.87 -12.20
CA MET A 263 -37.72 1.46 -13.26
C MET A 263 -36.97 2.46 -14.14
N ASP A 264 -36.00 3.21 -13.60
CA ASP A 264 -35.14 4.10 -14.39
C ASP A 264 -34.28 3.29 -15.38
N TRP A 265 -33.63 2.22 -14.91
CA TRP A 265 -32.85 1.32 -15.78
C TRP A 265 -33.73 0.58 -16.78
N TYR A 266 -34.92 0.13 -16.38
CA TYR A 266 -35.88 -0.54 -17.26
C TYR A 266 -36.27 0.37 -18.44
N ARG A 267 -36.67 1.62 -18.15
CA ARG A 267 -37.08 2.58 -19.19
C ARG A 267 -35.94 2.86 -20.17
N LEU A 268 -34.71 3.05 -19.68
CA LEU A 268 -33.55 3.30 -20.53
C LEU A 268 -33.16 2.06 -21.34
N THR A 269 -33.20 0.88 -20.72
CA THR A 269 -32.81 -0.39 -21.36
C THR A 269 -33.81 -0.77 -22.45
N LYS A 270 -35.12 -0.75 -22.14
CA LYS A 270 -36.19 -1.14 -23.07
C LYS A 270 -36.20 -0.36 -24.39
N VAL A 271 -35.81 0.92 -24.35
CA VAL A 271 -35.74 1.78 -25.55
C VAL A 271 -34.35 1.84 -26.17
N HIS A 272 -33.37 1.10 -25.64
CA HIS A 272 -32.01 1.17 -26.14
C HIS A 272 -31.93 0.52 -27.54
N PRO A 273 -31.36 1.21 -28.56
CA PRO A 273 -31.41 0.74 -29.95
C PRO A 273 -30.61 -0.55 -30.21
N LYS A 274 -29.71 -0.93 -29.30
CA LYS A 274 -28.91 -2.16 -29.38
C LYS A 274 -29.46 -3.31 -28.53
N LEU A 275 -30.60 -3.14 -27.87
CA LEU A 275 -31.22 -4.21 -27.08
C LEU A 275 -31.74 -5.32 -28.03
N PRO A 276 -31.35 -6.60 -27.83
CA PRO A 276 -31.97 -7.69 -28.56
C PRO A 276 -33.44 -7.86 -28.18
N LYS A 277 -34.34 -7.87 -29.15
CA LYS A 277 -35.79 -8.02 -28.97
C LYS A 277 -36.24 -9.47 -28.84
N VAL A 278 -35.42 -10.30 -28.20
CA VAL A 278 -35.66 -11.76 -28.07
C VAL A 278 -36.79 -12.10 -27.09
N TYR A 279 -37.26 -11.12 -26.31
CA TYR A 279 -38.36 -11.26 -25.36
C TYR A 279 -39.73 -10.87 -25.94
N GLU A 280 -39.79 -10.33 -27.16
CA GLU A 280 -41.05 -9.95 -27.82
C GLU A 280 -41.74 -11.23 -28.34
N GLY A 281 -42.47 -11.95 -27.45
CA GLY A 281 -43.24 -13.16 -27.80
C GLY A 281 -43.12 -14.36 -26.84
N LEU A 282 -42.39 -14.20 -25.72
CA LEU A 282 -42.35 -15.15 -24.60
C LEU A 282 -43.51 -14.89 -23.62
#